data_AF-A0AAU3DUY3-F1
#
_entry.id   AF-A0AAU3DUY3-F1
#
_cell.length_a   1.000
_cell.length_b   1.000
_cell.length_c   1.000
_cell.angle_alpha   90.00
_cell.angle_beta   90.00
_cell.angle_gamma   90.00
#
_symmetry.space_group_name_H-M   'P 1'
#
loop_
_entity.id
_entity.type
_entity.pdbx_description
1 polymer ?
#
loop_
_entity_poly.entity_id
_entity_poly.type
_entity_poly.pdbx_seq_one_letter_code
_entity_poly.pdbx_strand_id
1 'polypeptide(L)'
;MEIWSHGAELYEVNSYYSLPDDAWQYELTGMSEAGGHVAVVIPDATPDDGPFTPQPAHRVLVQIGDRQIPWPIFRRFIDLIESSGDLVEADKDEPHTSG
;
A
#
# COMPACT_ATOMS: atom_id res chain seq x y z
N MET A 1 -1.54 -8.91 -9.91
CA MET A 1 -0.14 -9.38 -9.90
C MET A 1 0.54 -8.92 -11.18
N GLU A 2 1.66 -8.22 -11.05
CA GLU A 2 2.54 -7.79 -12.16
C GLU A 2 4.00 -8.10 -11.76
N ILE A 3 4.88 -8.32 -12.74
CA ILE A 3 6.32 -8.49 -12.52
C ILE A 3 7.07 -7.31 -13.14
N TRP A 4 7.89 -6.64 -12.34
CA TRP A 4 8.78 -5.56 -12.77
C TRP A 4 10.23 -6.03 -12.73
N SER A 5 11.10 -5.37 -13.49
CA SER A 5 12.52 -5.70 -13.55
C SER A 5 13.39 -4.46 -13.37
N HIS A 6 14.54 -4.66 -12.73
CA HIS A 6 15.59 -3.65 -12.64
C HIS A 6 16.97 -4.32 -12.64
N GLY A 7 17.70 -4.18 -13.75
CA GLY A 7 18.94 -4.94 -13.96
C GLY A 7 18.63 -6.43 -14.10
N ALA A 8 19.27 -7.26 -13.26
CA ALA A 8 19.06 -8.71 -13.22
C ALA A 8 18.00 -9.15 -12.18
N GLU A 9 17.50 -8.22 -11.37
CA GLU A 9 16.52 -8.52 -10.32
C GLU A 9 15.09 -8.35 -10.82
N LEU A 10 14.19 -9.20 -10.33
CA LEU A 10 12.76 -9.16 -10.59
C LEU A 10 12.01 -8.83 -9.31
N TYR A 11 10.91 -8.10 -9.44
CA TYR A 11 10.06 -7.70 -8.34
C TYR A 11 8.61 -8.05 -8.67
N GLU A 12 7.98 -8.79 -7.78
CA GLU A 12 6.55 -9.08 -7.84
C GLU A 12 5.77 -7.96 -7.18
N VAL A 13 4.69 -7.52 -7.84
CA VAL A 13 3.77 -6.51 -7.35
C VAL A 13 2.38 -7.10 -7.21
N ASN A 14 1.84 -7.05 -5.99
CA ASN A 14 0.52 -7.54 -5.66
C ASN A 14 -0.37 -6.39 -5.17
N SER A 15 -1.67 -6.51 -5.45
CA SER A 15 -2.73 -5.61 -5.01
C SER A 15 -3.95 -6.48 -4.74
N TYR A 16 -4.39 -6.57 -3.49
CA TYR A 16 -5.49 -7.43 -3.09
C TYR A 16 -6.14 -6.95 -1.79
N TYR A 17 -7.38 -7.37 -1.56
CA TYR A 17 -8.05 -7.19 -0.27
C TYR A 17 -7.70 -8.33 0.69
N SER A 18 -7.11 -8.01 1.83
CA SER A 18 -6.81 -8.96 2.91
C SER A 18 -8.01 -9.06 3.85
N LEU A 19 -8.77 -10.15 3.75
CA LEU A 19 -9.89 -10.43 4.66
C LEU A 19 -9.48 -10.52 6.13
N PRO A 20 -8.32 -11.11 6.51
CA PRO A 20 -7.90 -11.14 7.91
C PRO A 20 -7.57 -9.76 8.50
N ASP A 21 -7.18 -8.80 7.65
CA ASP A 21 -6.75 -7.47 8.09
C ASP A 21 -7.80 -6.38 7.82
N ASP A 22 -8.93 -6.74 7.19
CA ASP A 22 -9.95 -5.80 6.72
C ASP A 22 -9.33 -4.59 6.00
N ALA A 23 -8.45 -4.87 5.05
CA ALA A 23 -7.62 -3.85 4.42
C ALA A 23 -7.26 -4.19 2.97
N TRP A 24 -7.11 -3.15 2.16
CA TRP A 24 -6.45 -3.28 0.86
C TRP A 24 -4.93 -3.24 1.03
N GLN A 25 -4.23 -4.18 0.40
CA GLN A 25 -2.78 -4.33 0.49
C GLN A 25 -2.13 -4.19 -0.87
N TYR A 26 -1.13 -3.33 -0.93
CA TYR A 26 -0.16 -3.27 -2.01
C TYR A 26 1.15 -3.84 -1.52
N GLU A 27 1.70 -4.80 -2.25
CA GLU A 27 2.99 -5.40 -1.91
C GLU A 27 3.94 -5.33 -3.09
N LEU A 28 5.21 -5.08 -2.78
CA LEU A 28 6.33 -5.14 -3.70
C LEU A 28 7.40 -6.02 -3.06
N THR A 29 7.69 -7.16 -3.68
CA THR A 29 8.61 -8.18 -3.16
C THR A 29 9.63 -8.54 -4.21
N GLY A 30 10.92 -8.40 -3.91
CA GLY A 30 11.98 -8.91 -4.76
C GLY A 30 11.98 -10.44 -4.80
N MET A 31 12.19 -11.02 -5.97
CA MET A 31 12.06 -12.46 -6.19
C MET A 31 13.32 -13.25 -5.84
N SER A 32 14.45 -12.57 -5.64
CA SER A 32 15.66 -13.17 -5.06
C SER A 32 15.76 -12.95 -3.54
N GLU A 33 16.62 -13.73 -2.87
CA GLU A 33 16.92 -13.55 -1.44
C GLU A 33 17.55 -12.19 -1.09
N ALA A 34 18.13 -11.51 -2.09
CA ALA A 34 18.67 -10.15 -1.94
C ALA A 34 17.59 -9.07 -2.12
N GLY A 35 16.41 -9.46 -2.61
CA GLY A 35 15.29 -8.59 -2.90
C GLY A 35 14.71 -7.91 -1.67
N GLY A 36 14.46 -6.60 -1.79
CA GLY A 36 13.68 -5.81 -0.85
C GLY A 36 12.21 -6.22 -0.78
N HIS A 37 11.55 -5.87 0.34
CA HIS A 37 10.10 -6.00 0.48
C HIS A 37 9.54 -4.70 1.04
N VAL A 38 8.41 -4.25 0.50
CA VAL A 38 7.57 -3.22 1.09
C VAL A 38 6.10 -3.59 0.90
N ALA A 39 5.31 -3.40 1.95
CA ALA A 39 3.86 -3.50 1.90
C ALA A 39 3.23 -2.20 2.40
N VAL A 40 2.16 -1.77 1.73
CA VAL A 40 1.32 -0.64 2.12
C VAL A 40 -0.07 -1.19 2.38
N VAL A 41 -0.53 -1.04 3.61
CA VAL A 41 -1.82 -1.53 4.09
C VAL A 41 -2.74 -0.34 4.33
N ILE A 42 -3.83 -0.28 3.56
CA ILE A 42 -4.85 0.75 3.66
C ILE A 42 -6.08 0.10 4.30
N PRO A 43 -6.36 0.37 5.59
CA PRO A 43 -7.49 -0.23 6.26
C PRO A 43 -8.81 0.21 5.63
N ASP A 44 -9.79 -0.69 5.60
CA ASP A 44 -11.15 -0.39 5.17
C ASP A 44 -11.93 0.31 6.30
N ALA A 45 -12.70 1.33 5.95
CA ALA A 45 -13.61 2.00 6.86
C ALA A 45 -14.94 1.27 7.01
N THR A 46 -15.32 0.45 6.03
CA THR A 46 -16.61 -0.24 5.95
C THR A 46 -16.44 -1.71 5.52
N PRO A 47 -15.64 -2.52 6.22
CA PRO A 47 -15.33 -3.89 5.79
C PRO A 47 -16.56 -4.81 5.68
N ASP A 48 -17.60 -4.55 6.48
CA ASP A 48 -18.86 -5.30 6.47
C ASP A 48 -19.93 -4.70 5.53
N ASP A 49 -19.68 -3.51 4.97
CA ASP A 49 -20.69 -2.64 4.36
C ASP A 49 -20.38 -2.30 2.88
N GLY A 50 -20.07 -3.32 2.09
CA GLY A 50 -20.03 -3.23 0.62
C GLY A 50 -18.62 -3.13 0.05
N PRO A 51 -18.38 -2.29 -1.00
CA PRO A 51 -17.06 -2.17 -1.60
C PRO A 51 -16.07 -1.50 -0.64
N PHE A 52 -14.78 -1.73 -0.91
CA PHE A 52 -13.69 -1.12 -0.16
C PHE A 52 -13.83 0.40 -0.06
N THR A 53 -13.78 0.92 1.16
CA THR A 53 -13.72 2.36 1.45
C THR A 53 -12.43 2.67 2.20
N PRO A 54 -11.47 3.39 1.61
CA PRO A 54 -10.18 3.62 2.25
C PRO A 54 -10.31 4.49 3.50
N GLN A 55 -9.68 4.07 4.60
CA GLN A 55 -9.40 4.95 5.72
C GLN A 55 -8.42 6.07 5.32
N PRO A 56 -8.43 7.23 6.01
CA PRO A 56 -7.52 8.32 5.69
C PRO A 56 -6.03 7.94 5.77
N ALA A 57 -5.19 8.63 4.99
CA ALA A 57 -3.78 8.35 4.80
C ALA A 57 -2.96 8.25 6.11
N HIS A 58 -3.35 8.98 7.16
CA HIS A 58 -2.70 8.88 8.48
C HIS A 58 -2.91 7.52 9.19
N ARG A 59 -3.84 6.69 8.72
CA ARG A 59 -4.09 5.32 9.18
C ARG A 59 -3.36 4.25 8.36
N VAL A 60 -2.78 4.64 7.22
CA VAL A 60 -2.05 3.72 6.35
C VAL A 60 -0.80 3.22 7.07
N LEU A 61 -0.59 1.91 7.00
CA LEU A 61 0.58 1.26 7.58
C LEU A 61 1.55 0.91 6.47
N VAL A 62 2.83 1.22 6.66
CA VAL A 62 3.91 0.85 5.74
C VAL A 62 4.84 -0.11 6.45
N GLN A 63 4.98 -1.30 5.89
CA GLN A 63 5.88 -2.34 6.36
C GLN A 63 7.06 -2.42 5.40
N ILE A 64 8.28 -2.29 5.91
CA ILE A 64 9.51 -2.31 5.10
C ILE A 64 10.38 -3.43 5.63
N GLY A 65 10.78 -4.33 4.73
CA GLY A 65 11.74 -5.39 5.04
C GLY A 65 13.18 -4.89 5.15
N ASP A 66 14.07 -5.74 5.65
CA ASP A 66 15.47 -5.37 5.93
C ASP A 66 16.37 -5.23 4.69
N ARG A 67 15.81 -5.47 3.50
CA ARG A 67 16.53 -5.48 2.22
C ARG A 67 16.17 -4.25 1.40
N GLN A 68 17.14 -3.74 0.63
CA GLN A 68 16.97 -2.51 -0.14
C GLN A 68 16.14 -2.74 -1.41
N ILE A 69 15.31 -1.76 -1.75
CA ILE A 69 14.62 -1.67 -3.03
C ILE A 69 15.31 -0.58 -3.87
N PRO A 70 15.68 -0.84 -5.13
CA PRO A 70 16.19 0.18 -6.03
C PRO A 70 15.20 1.35 -6.15
N TRP A 71 15.71 2.57 -6.05
CA TRP A 71 14.89 3.78 -6.12
C TRP A 71 13.90 3.81 -7.29
N PRO A 72 14.26 3.44 -8.54
CA PRO A 72 13.32 3.45 -9.65
C PRO A 72 12.13 2.52 -9.46
N ILE A 73 12.34 1.37 -8.81
CA ILE A 73 11.28 0.39 -8.51
C ILE A 73 10.39 0.91 -7.39
N PHE A 74 10.99 1.44 -6.32
CA PHE A 74 10.24 2.02 -5.22
C PHE A 74 9.40 3.23 -5.65
N ARG A 75 9.97 4.12 -6.47
CA ARG A 75 9.28 5.27 -7.07
C ARG A 75 8.08 4.83 -7.90
N ARG A 76 8.27 3.83 -8.77
CA ARG A 76 7.19 3.26 -9.59
C ARG A 76 6.07 2.65 -8.73
N PHE A 77 6.42 2.04 -7.60
CA PHE A 77 5.45 1.49 -6.66
C PHE A 77 4.63 2.57 -5.98
N ILE A 78 5.25 3.66 -5.54
CA ILE A 78 4.53 4.83 -5.02
C ILE A 78 3.57 5.38 -6.08
N ASP A 79 4.05 5.58 -7.31
CA ASP A 79 3.22 6.11 -8.41
C ASP A 79 2.00 5.22 -8.68
N LEU A 80 2.16 3.89 -8.58
CA LEU A 80 1.05 2.93 -8.72
C LEU A 80 -0.03 3.17 -7.65
N ILE A 81 0.36 3.27 -6.38
CA ILE A 81 -0.57 3.46 -5.25
C ILE A 81 -1.24 4.83 -5.33
N GLU A 82 -0.47 5.90 -5.60
CA GLU A 82 -1.03 7.24 -5.77
C GLU A 82 -2.05 7.29 -6.92
N SER A 83 -1.78 6.56 -8.01
CA SER A 83 -2.68 6.51 -9.17
C SER A 83 -3.96 5.71 -8.94
N SER A 84 -4.02 4.86 -7.92
CA SER A 84 -5.22 4.06 -7.63
C SER A 84 -6.36 4.90 -7.04
N GLY A 85 -6.01 6.00 -6.36
CA GLY A 85 -6.97 6.86 -5.65
C GLY A 85 -7.32 6.38 -4.24
N ASP A 86 -6.68 5.32 -3.74
CA ASP A 86 -6.97 4.74 -2.43
C ASP A 86 -6.29 5.47 -1.26
N LEU A 87 -5.37 6.40 -1.57
CA LEU A 87 -4.78 7.30 -0.58
C LEU A 87 -5.65 8.56 -0.46
N VAL A 88 -6.55 8.57 0.52
CA VAL A 88 -7.46 9.69 0.78
C VAL A 88 -7.02 10.48 2.01
N GLU A 89 -7.16 11.80 1.98
CA GLU A 89 -6.91 12.63 3.16
C GLU A 89 -8.13 12.62 4.09
N ALA A 90 -7.93 12.89 5.38
CA ALA A 90 -9.07 13.13 6.26
C ALA A 90 -9.74 14.45 5.85
N ASP A 91 -11.05 14.43 5.62
CA ASP A 91 -11.80 15.66 5.43
C ASP A 91 -11.60 16.56 6.65
N LYS A 92 -11.15 17.80 6.42
CA LYS A 92 -10.85 18.77 7.49
C LYS A 92 -12.08 19.29 8.24
N ASP A 93 -13.26 18.72 7.98
CA ASP A 93 -14.57 19.23 8.42
C ASP A 93 -15.22 18.36 9.51
N GLU A 94 -14.45 17.76 10.41
CA GLU A 94 -15.00 17.42 11.72
C GLU A 94 -14.88 18.63 12.66
N PRO A 95 -15.99 19.31 13.01
CA PRO A 95 -15.94 20.37 14.00
C PRO A 95 -15.47 19.78 15.32
N HIS A 96 -14.35 20.30 15.84
CA HIS A 96 -13.94 20.06 17.21
C HIS A 96 -15.08 20.48 18.15
N THR A 97 -15.88 19.53 18.62
CA THR A 97 -16.70 19.75 19.80
C THR A 97 -15.76 19.77 20.99
N SER A 98 -15.27 20.96 21.33
CA SER A 98 -14.69 21.22 22.65
C SER A 98 -15.79 21.00 23.69
N GLY A 99 -15.58 20.01 24.55
CA GLY A 99 -16.29 19.83 25.81
C GLY A 99 -15.36 20.10 26.98
#